data_AF-A0A963EBR3-F1
#
_entry.id   AF-A0A963EBR3-F1
#
_cell.length_a   1.000
_cell.length_b   1.000
_cell.length_c   1.000
_cell.angle_alpha   90.00
_cell.angle_beta   90.00
_cell.angle_gamma   90.00
#
_symmetry.space_group_name_H-M   'P 1'
#
loop_
_entity.id
_entity.type
_entity.pdbx_description
1 polymer ?
#
loop_
_entity_poly.entity_id
_entity_poly.type
_entity_poly.pdbx_seq_one_letter_code
_entity_poly.pdbx_strand_id
1 'polypeptide(L)'
;HTSHRTFLKAVQKGIEQMASDVDQLFLCGFSFGALLSMVSVDVSEKIAGVIAVAPPIALNERYEWIIRFHKLVSWASERLRWGYIDKQMSHTRYYSHCCEFFKSVVKIKGMRHKINHEIPVFMVVSDDDETVQPQRVVADFHRNRHALSRMIYYSNRPFHLTDQRIDVRASAYPDQNIIDFSHICYLSSPDNPYHGRHGKYRDFVHYKNKEYEGCHDIVLGAASTKNLAHHTVQRLTYNPDFEAMAQTMNDFMRTVISATTVAESR
;
A
#
# COMPACT_ATOMS: atom_id res chain seq x y z
N HIS A 1 18.15 -13.15 -12.60
CA HIS A 1 16.99 -13.59 -11.79
C HIS A 1 16.64 -12.54 -10.75
N THR A 2 15.39 -12.06 -10.74
CA THR A 2 14.91 -11.07 -9.76
C THR A 2 14.65 -11.74 -8.41
N SER A 3 15.19 -11.19 -7.32
CA SER A 3 15.02 -11.69 -5.94
C SER A 3 14.89 -10.53 -4.95
N HIS A 4 14.56 -10.81 -3.68
CA HIS A 4 14.57 -9.79 -2.61
C HIS A 4 15.86 -8.97 -2.54
N ARG A 5 17.02 -9.60 -2.77
CA ARG A 5 18.31 -8.89 -2.82
C ARG A 5 18.39 -7.95 -4.02
N THR A 6 17.79 -8.31 -5.15
CA THR A 6 17.73 -7.45 -6.33
C THR A 6 16.89 -6.20 -6.05
N PHE A 7 15.73 -6.36 -5.39
CA PHE A 7 14.91 -5.22 -4.99
C PHE A 7 15.62 -4.31 -3.98
N LEU A 8 16.22 -4.88 -2.93
CA LEU A 8 16.97 -4.10 -1.94
C LEU A 8 18.16 -3.37 -2.57
N LYS A 9 18.94 -4.03 -3.44
CA LYS A 9 20.05 -3.39 -4.15
C LYS A 9 19.58 -2.24 -5.05
N ALA A 10 18.45 -2.40 -5.73
CA ALA A 10 17.89 -1.36 -6.58
C ALA A 10 17.46 -0.14 -5.74
N VAL A 11 16.77 -0.38 -4.62
CA VAL A 11 16.37 0.68 -3.68
C VAL A 11 17.60 1.37 -3.08
N GLN A 12 18.57 0.60 -2.58
CA GLN A 12 19.81 1.11 -2.02
C GLN A 12 20.54 2.02 -3.02
N LYS A 13 20.74 1.55 -4.26
CA LYS A 13 21.39 2.35 -5.29
C LYS A 13 20.63 3.65 -5.59
N GLY A 14 19.30 3.59 -5.62
CA GLY A 14 18.46 4.78 -5.81
C GLY A 14 18.61 5.78 -4.65
N ILE A 15 18.69 5.28 -3.42
CA ILE A 15 18.93 6.10 -2.22
C ILE A 15 20.30 6.76 -2.29
N GLU A 16 21.36 5.97 -2.52
CA GLU A 16 22.74 6.46 -2.59
C GLU A 16 22.90 7.54 -3.66
N GLN A 17 22.29 7.34 -4.83
CA GLN A 17 22.34 8.29 -5.93
C GLN A 17 21.55 9.57 -5.64
N MET A 18 20.37 9.48 -5.01
CA MET A 18 19.60 10.69 -4.68
C MET A 18 20.22 11.46 -3.51
N ALA A 19 20.77 10.74 -2.53
CA ALA A 19 21.37 11.32 -1.32
C ALA A 19 22.62 12.16 -1.62
N SER A 20 23.29 11.98 -2.77
CA SER A 20 24.38 12.89 -3.17
C SER A 20 23.88 14.28 -3.56
N ASP A 21 22.62 14.39 -3.98
CA ASP A 21 22.10 15.58 -4.66
C ASP A 21 21.13 16.41 -3.80
N VAL A 22 20.77 15.89 -2.62
CA VAL A 22 19.82 16.54 -1.70
C VAL A 22 20.34 16.57 -0.28
N ASP A 23 19.87 17.52 0.52
CA ASP A 23 20.19 17.59 1.96
C ASP A 23 19.35 16.60 2.77
N GLN A 24 18.08 16.42 2.38
CA GLN A 24 17.13 15.52 3.03
C GLN A 24 16.39 14.68 1.99
N LEU A 25 16.17 13.40 2.33
CA LEU A 25 15.53 12.41 1.49
C LEU A 25 14.29 11.83 2.19
N PHE A 26 13.19 11.71 1.44
CA PHE A 26 12.01 10.95 1.89
C PHE A 26 11.87 9.69 1.06
N LEU A 27 11.68 8.54 1.72
CA LEU A 27 11.39 7.29 1.03
C LEU A 27 9.87 7.12 0.91
N CYS A 28 9.34 7.20 -0.31
CA CYS A 28 7.92 6.99 -0.58
C CYS A 28 7.69 5.65 -1.28
N GLY A 29 6.73 4.87 -0.78
CA GLY A 29 6.41 3.58 -1.34
C GLY A 29 4.94 3.19 -1.17
N PHE A 30 4.46 2.41 -2.14
CA PHE A 30 3.14 1.79 -2.13
C PHE A 30 3.27 0.27 -2.06
N SER A 31 2.45 -0.37 -1.23
CA SER A 31 2.41 -1.82 -1.07
C SER A 31 3.81 -2.40 -0.83
N PHE A 32 4.29 -3.35 -1.64
CA PHE A 32 5.64 -3.89 -1.50
C PHE A 32 6.74 -2.80 -1.50
N GLY A 33 6.55 -1.72 -2.25
CA GLY A 33 7.46 -0.57 -2.23
C GLY A 33 7.51 0.13 -0.88
N ALA A 34 6.36 0.27 -0.20
CA ALA A 34 6.30 0.84 1.15
C ALA A 34 7.13 0.02 2.13
N LEU A 35 7.01 -1.30 2.06
CA LEU A 35 7.78 -2.21 2.90
C LEU A 35 9.29 -2.13 2.60
N LEU A 36 9.67 -2.00 1.31
CA LEU A 36 11.07 -1.77 0.93
C LEU A 36 11.60 -0.46 1.52
N SER A 37 10.84 0.64 1.39
CA SER A 37 11.20 1.93 1.98
C SER A 37 11.43 1.83 3.49
N MET A 38 10.52 1.16 4.22
CA MET A 38 10.60 1.00 5.67
C MET A 38 11.84 0.19 6.12
N VAL A 39 12.30 -0.80 5.36
CA VAL A 39 13.50 -1.60 5.72
C VAL A 39 14.81 -1.02 5.17
N SER A 40 14.76 0.10 4.45
CA SER A 40 15.92 0.73 3.80
C SER A 40 16.25 2.12 4.38
N VAL A 41 15.61 2.49 5.49
CA VAL A 41 15.83 3.78 6.17
C VAL A 41 17.27 3.98 6.64
N ASP A 42 17.96 2.91 7.05
CA ASP A 42 19.34 3.00 7.56
C ASP A 42 20.40 3.03 6.44
N VAL A 43 20.00 3.13 5.16
CA VAL A 43 20.95 3.19 4.04
C VAL A 43 21.66 4.55 3.99
N SER A 44 21.03 5.62 4.48
CA SER A 44 21.62 6.97 4.49
C SER A 44 21.08 7.78 5.66
N GLU A 45 21.98 8.49 6.35
CA GLU A 45 21.63 9.42 7.43
C GLU A 45 20.81 10.62 6.94
N LYS A 46 20.81 10.90 5.62
CA LYS A 46 19.99 11.95 5.01
C LYS A 46 18.51 11.58 4.90
N ILE A 47 18.12 10.35 5.21
CA ILE A 47 16.71 9.93 5.18
C ILE A 47 15.97 10.56 6.34
N ALA A 48 15.19 11.60 6.05
CA ALA A 48 14.45 12.38 7.03
C ALA A 48 13.12 11.74 7.42
N GLY A 49 12.52 10.92 6.54
CA GLY A 49 11.21 10.32 6.78
C GLY A 49 10.78 9.26 5.77
N VAL A 50 9.72 8.53 6.11
CA VAL A 50 9.12 7.51 5.23
C VAL A 50 7.65 7.82 4.97
N ILE A 51 7.21 7.65 3.72
CA ILE A 51 5.81 7.66 3.30
C ILE A 51 5.45 6.23 2.88
N ALA A 52 4.60 5.58 3.66
CA ALA A 52 4.23 4.18 3.50
C ALA A 52 2.72 4.05 3.24
N VAL A 53 2.35 3.81 1.97
CA VAL A 53 0.95 3.64 1.57
C VAL A 53 0.63 2.16 1.44
N ALA A 54 -0.35 1.69 2.21
CA ALA A 54 -0.78 0.30 2.30
C ALA A 54 0.36 -0.73 2.50
N PRO A 55 1.26 -0.53 3.49
CA PRO A 55 2.42 -1.40 3.66
C PRO A 55 2.01 -2.84 4.04
N PRO A 56 2.48 -3.88 3.32
CA PRO A 56 2.15 -5.27 3.58
C PRO A 56 2.97 -5.86 4.76
N ILE A 57 3.00 -5.14 5.89
CA ILE A 57 3.62 -5.60 7.14
C ILE A 57 3.00 -6.92 7.59
N ALA A 58 1.69 -7.07 7.35
CA ALA A 58 0.98 -8.32 7.37
C ALA A 58 0.05 -8.42 6.17
N LEU A 59 0.02 -9.61 5.55
CA LEU A 59 -0.83 -9.91 4.41
C LEU A 59 -2.05 -10.67 4.91
N ASN A 60 -3.19 -10.53 4.25
CA ASN A 60 -4.36 -11.34 4.57
C ASN A 60 -4.09 -12.83 4.34
N GLU A 61 -4.80 -13.67 5.09
CA GLU A 61 -4.54 -15.11 5.15
C GLU A 61 -4.57 -15.80 3.78
N ARG A 62 -5.47 -15.35 2.88
CA ARG A 62 -5.54 -15.81 1.48
C ARG A 62 -4.21 -15.64 0.75
N TYR A 63 -3.58 -14.47 0.88
CA TYR A 63 -2.29 -14.20 0.26
C TYR A 63 -1.18 -14.93 0.98
N GLU A 64 -1.22 -15.05 2.31
CA GLU A 64 -0.26 -15.87 3.05
C GLU A 64 -0.32 -17.34 2.60
N TRP A 65 -1.51 -17.88 2.34
CA TRP A 65 -1.73 -19.23 1.82
C TRP A 65 -1.17 -19.42 0.42
N ILE A 66 -1.49 -18.50 -0.51
CA ILE A 66 -0.94 -18.53 -1.88
C ILE A 66 0.59 -18.57 -1.80
N ILE A 67 1.21 -17.71 -0.97
CA ILE A 67 2.67 -17.65 -0.88
C ILE A 67 3.26 -18.92 -0.23
N ARG A 68 2.60 -19.50 0.78
CA ARG A 68 3.04 -20.74 1.45
C ARG A 68 2.98 -21.95 0.54
N PHE A 69 1.86 -22.19 -0.14
CA PHE A 69 1.69 -23.33 -1.05
C PHE A 69 2.62 -23.23 -2.24
N HIS A 70 2.81 -22.01 -2.74
CA HIS A 70 3.66 -21.78 -3.88
C HIS A 70 5.14 -22.15 -3.61
N LYS A 71 5.64 -22.00 -2.37
CA LYS A 71 7.00 -22.44 -2.02
C LYS A 71 7.22 -23.94 -2.27
N LEU A 72 6.18 -24.76 -2.13
CA LEU A 72 6.26 -26.23 -2.22
C LEU A 72 6.20 -26.74 -3.66
N VAL A 73 5.55 -26.00 -4.57
CA VAL A 73 5.23 -26.49 -5.93
C VAL A 73 5.99 -25.79 -7.05
N SER A 74 6.74 -24.71 -6.75
CA SER A 74 7.37 -23.85 -7.78
C SER A 74 8.41 -24.51 -8.69
N TRP A 75 8.92 -25.68 -8.29
CA TRP A 75 9.94 -26.44 -9.03
C TRP A 75 9.33 -27.42 -10.03
N ALA A 76 8.04 -27.73 -9.92
CA ALA A 76 7.41 -28.84 -10.63
C ALA A 76 6.98 -28.50 -12.07
N SER A 77 6.78 -27.21 -12.41
CA SER A 77 6.53 -26.81 -13.80
C SER A 77 6.78 -25.31 -14.03
N GLU A 78 6.90 -24.92 -15.30
CA GLU A 78 7.04 -23.52 -15.71
C GLU A 78 5.79 -22.68 -15.42
N ARG A 79 4.60 -23.28 -15.50
CA ARG A 79 3.33 -22.64 -15.09
C ARG A 79 3.30 -22.36 -13.59
N LEU A 80 3.90 -23.24 -12.79
CA LEU A 80 4.08 -23.07 -11.35
C LEU A 80 5.25 -22.12 -11.01
N ARG A 81 5.90 -21.46 -11.98
CA ARG A 81 6.81 -20.32 -11.70
C ARG A 81 6.06 -18.99 -11.65
N TRP A 82 4.76 -19.00 -11.93
CA TRP A 82 3.85 -17.87 -11.82
C TRP A 82 2.90 -18.06 -10.64
N GLY A 83 2.85 -17.08 -9.74
CA GLY A 83 2.10 -17.18 -8.49
C GLY A 83 0.67 -16.69 -8.66
N TYR A 84 0.48 -15.85 -9.68
CA TYR A 84 -0.81 -15.44 -10.19
C TYR A 84 -0.62 -15.16 -11.69
N ILE A 85 -1.43 -15.79 -12.54
CA ILE A 85 -1.51 -15.47 -13.97
C ILE A 85 -2.91 -14.96 -14.20
N ASP A 86 -3.02 -13.78 -14.78
CA ASP A 86 -4.30 -13.20 -15.18
C ASP A 86 -4.19 -12.63 -16.58
N LYS A 87 -5.35 -12.48 -17.23
CA LYS A 87 -5.42 -11.76 -18.50
C LYS A 87 -4.99 -10.32 -18.27
N GLN A 88 -4.15 -9.81 -19.16
CA GLN A 88 -3.74 -8.42 -19.10
C GLN A 88 -4.95 -7.53 -19.46
N MET A 89 -5.51 -6.86 -18.46
CA MET A 89 -6.71 -6.02 -18.62
C MET A 89 -6.40 -4.52 -18.58
N SER A 90 -5.15 -4.14 -18.30
CA SER A 90 -4.67 -2.76 -18.30
C SER A 90 -3.31 -2.66 -18.98
N HIS A 91 -3.05 -1.52 -19.63
CA HIS A 91 -1.75 -1.19 -20.23
C HIS A 91 -0.75 -0.67 -19.18
N THR A 92 -1.22 -0.27 -17.99
CA THR A 92 -0.41 0.40 -16.96
C THR A 92 0.01 -0.52 -15.81
N ARG A 93 -0.52 -1.75 -15.76
CA ARG A 93 -0.31 -2.67 -14.63
C ARG A 93 -0.08 -4.10 -15.09
N TYR A 94 0.95 -4.75 -14.59
CA TYR A 94 1.09 -6.20 -14.70
C TYR A 94 0.13 -6.91 -13.75
N TYR A 95 -0.70 -7.81 -14.27
CA TYR A 95 -1.57 -8.65 -13.44
C TYR A 95 -0.91 -9.98 -13.10
N SER A 96 -0.02 -10.47 -13.98
CA SER A 96 0.70 -11.70 -13.72
C SER A 96 1.92 -11.43 -12.83
N HIS A 97 1.99 -12.14 -11.70
CA HIS A 97 3.09 -12.01 -10.74
C HIS A 97 3.84 -13.32 -10.62
N CYS A 98 5.16 -13.26 -10.82
CA CYS A 98 6.02 -14.43 -10.66
C CYS A 98 6.23 -14.79 -9.19
N CYS A 99 6.64 -16.03 -8.95
CA CYS A 99 6.72 -16.57 -7.59
C CYS A 99 7.89 -16.00 -6.81
N GLU A 100 8.93 -15.59 -7.52
CA GLU A 100 10.07 -14.90 -6.95
C GLU A 100 9.67 -13.54 -6.36
N PHE A 101 8.66 -12.86 -6.91
CA PHE A 101 8.09 -11.66 -6.29
C PHE A 101 7.49 -12.00 -4.92
N PHE A 102 6.61 -12.99 -4.84
CA PHE A 102 5.99 -13.43 -3.59
C PHE A 102 7.00 -13.93 -2.54
N LYS A 103 8.01 -14.70 -2.96
CA LYS A 103 9.13 -15.09 -2.10
C LYS A 103 9.88 -13.86 -1.58
N SER A 104 10.03 -12.84 -2.41
CA SER A 104 10.68 -11.60 -2.02
C SER A 104 9.88 -10.83 -0.99
N VAL A 105 8.56 -10.68 -1.19
CA VAL A 105 7.65 -10.08 -0.21
C VAL A 105 7.79 -10.75 1.16
N VAL A 106 7.80 -12.08 1.23
CA VAL A 106 7.96 -12.80 2.51
C VAL A 106 9.32 -12.58 3.14
N LYS A 107 10.40 -12.60 2.35
CA LYS A 107 11.75 -12.38 2.88
C LYS A 107 11.91 -10.97 3.45
N ILE A 108 11.44 -9.95 2.73
CA ILE A 108 11.47 -8.56 3.20
C ILE A 108 10.56 -8.38 4.41
N LYS A 109 9.35 -8.96 4.43
CA LYS A 109 8.47 -8.95 5.61
C LYS A 109 9.14 -9.58 6.83
N GLY A 110 9.94 -10.63 6.64
CA GLY A 110 10.76 -11.24 7.71
C GLY A 110 11.82 -10.29 8.30
N MET A 111 12.20 -9.26 7.56
CA MET A 111 13.12 -8.20 7.99
C MET A 111 12.43 -7.07 8.76
N ARG A 112 11.15 -7.21 9.12
CA ARG A 112 10.41 -6.19 9.92
C ARG A 112 11.11 -5.78 11.22
N HIS A 113 11.91 -6.67 11.81
CA HIS A 113 12.69 -6.40 13.02
C HIS A 113 13.82 -5.39 12.79
N LYS A 114 14.15 -5.09 11.53
CA LYS A 114 15.13 -4.08 11.12
C LYS A 114 14.49 -2.73 10.80
N ILE A 115 13.17 -2.60 10.90
CA ILE A 115 12.52 -1.30 10.66
C ILE A 115 12.92 -0.38 11.81
N ASN A 116 13.63 0.69 11.47
CA ASN A 116 13.94 1.73 12.42
C ASN A 116 12.67 2.53 12.75
N HIS A 117 12.26 2.47 14.01
CA HIS A 117 11.05 3.08 14.52
C HIS A 117 11.28 4.49 15.12
N GLU A 118 12.49 5.03 14.97
CA GLU A 118 12.89 6.36 15.44
C GLU A 118 12.74 7.43 14.35
N ILE A 119 12.65 7.06 13.08
CA ILE A 119 12.41 7.99 11.97
C ILE A 119 10.91 8.29 11.83
N PRO A 120 10.48 9.54 11.54
CA PRO A 120 9.08 9.85 11.31
C PRO A 120 8.51 9.07 10.10
N VAL A 121 7.30 8.53 10.28
CA VAL A 121 6.57 7.83 9.22
C VAL A 121 5.20 8.44 8.99
N PHE A 122 4.85 8.68 7.73
CA PHE A 122 3.49 8.92 7.27
C PHE A 122 2.93 7.64 6.70
N MET A 123 1.84 7.12 7.28
CA MET A 123 1.25 5.85 6.89
C MET A 123 -0.19 6.01 6.45
N VAL A 124 -0.60 5.29 5.40
CA VAL A 124 -1.99 5.30 4.92
C VAL A 124 -2.49 3.87 4.81
N VAL A 125 -3.65 3.57 5.42
CA VAL A 125 -4.28 2.24 5.34
C VAL A 125 -5.79 2.35 5.47
N SER A 126 -6.52 1.43 4.82
CA SER A 126 -7.96 1.23 4.95
C SER A 126 -8.25 -0.01 5.77
N ASP A 127 -9.28 0.05 6.63
CA ASP A 127 -9.81 -1.06 7.40
C ASP A 127 -10.36 -2.20 6.53
N ASP A 128 -10.85 -1.86 5.33
CA ASP A 128 -11.44 -2.80 4.38
C ASP A 128 -10.45 -3.28 3.31
N ASP A 129 -9.16 -2.95 3.44
CA ASP A 129 -8.11 -3.36 2.50
C ASP A 129 -8.06 -4.90 2.38
N GLU A 130 -8.35 -5.39 1.19
CA GLU A 130 -8.48 -6.82 0.93
C GLU A 130 -7.11 -7.55 0.85
N THR A 131 -6.00 -6.82 0.87
CA THR A 131 -4.64 -7.37 0.70
C THR A 131 -3.84 -7.42 2.00
N VAL A 132 -3.90 -6.36 2.81
CA VAL A 132 -3.14 -6.27 4.07
C VAL A 132 -4.05 -6.51 5.29
N GLN A 133 -3.45 -6.72 6.46
CA GLN A 133 -4.18 -6.75 7.74
C GLN A 133 -4.06 -5.40 8.45
N PRO A 134 -5.05 -4.48 8.36
CA PRO A 134 -4.92 -3.09 8.81
C PRO A 134 -4.60 -2.95 10.29
N GLN A 135 -5.13 -3.83 11.12
CA GLN A 135 -4.95 -3.84 12.57
C GLN A 135 -3.50 -4.15 12.95
N ARG A 136 -2.82 -5.00 12.16
CA ARG A 136 -1.39 -5.28 12.33
C ARG A 136 -0.52 -4.13 11.82
N VAL A 137 -1.00 -3.37 10.84
CA VAL A 137 -0.36 -2.14 10.37
C VAL A 137 -0.46 -1.05 11.45
N VAL A 138 -1.62 -0.84 12.07
CA VAL A 138 -1.80 0.05 13.22
C VAL A 138 -0.91 -0.37 14.40
N ALA A 139 -0.84 -1.68 14.70
CA ALA A 139 0.03 -2.18 15.76
C ALA A 139 1.54 -1.97 15.47
N ASP A 140 1.96 -1.99 14.20
CA ASP A 140 3.32 -1.61 13.80
C ASP A 140 3.55 -0.10 13.91
N PHE A 141 2.59 0.71 13.50
CA PHE A 141 2.64 2.16 13.66
C PHE A 141 2.78 2.58 15.13
N HIS A 142 2.08 1.93 16.06
CA HIS A 142 2.25 2.19 17.50
C HIS A 142 3.64 1.84 18.04
N ARG A 143 4.44 0.98 17.36
CA ARG A 143 5.85 0.76 17.71
C ARG A 143 6.74 1.93 17.32
N ASN A 144 6.38 2.65 16.25
CA ASN A 144 7.01 3.93 15.95
C ASN A 144 6.57 4.95 17.00
N ARG A 145 7.52 5.43 17.82
CA ARG A 145 7.26 6.39 18.90
C ARG A 145 7.58 7.83 18.51
N HIS A 146 7.99 8.06 17.26
CA HIS A 146 8.34 9.39 16.82
C HIS A 146 7.09 10.30 16.82
N ALA A 147 7.21 11.46 17.45
CA ALA A 147 6.09 12.37 17.69
C ALA A 147 5.55 13.02 16.40
N LEU A 148 6.39 13.12 15.36
CA LEU A 148 5.98 13.64 14.05
C LEU A 148 5.36 12.58 13.13
N SER A 149 5.38 11.31 13.51
CA SER A 149 4.72 10.27 12.73
C SER A 149 3.22 10.53 12.66
N ARG A 150 2.61 10.24 11.51
CA ARG A 150 1.19 10.47 11.23
C ARG A 150 0.63 9.28 10.47
N MET A 151 -0.65 8.98 10.70
CA MET A 151 -1.37 7.97 9.94
C MET A 151 -2.71 8.51 9.49
N ILE A 152 -3.11 8.19 8.26
CA ILE A 152 -4.51 8.23 7.84
C ILE A 152 -5.05 6.81 7.87
N TYR A 153 -6.10 6.60 8.65
CA TYR A 153 -6.80 5.33 8.77
C TYR A 153 -8.22 5.47 8.21
N TYR A 154 -8.47 4.91 7.03
CA TYR A 154 -9.81 4.94 6.44
C TYR A 154 -10.67 3.82 7.03
N SER A 155 -11.87 4.14 7.52
CA SER A 155 -12.83 3.16 8.01
C SER A 155 -14.26 3.63 7.80
N ASN A 156 -15.17 2.66 7.65
CA ASN A 156 -16.61 2.83 7.62
C ASN A 156 -17.26 2.42 8.96
N ARG A 157 -16.44 2.02 9.94
CA ARG A 157 -16.86 1.64 11.30
C ARG A 157 -16.41 2.71 12.30
N PRO A 158 -17.19 2.98 13.35
CA PRO A 158 -16.75 3.86 14.42
C PRO A 158 -15.55 3.21 15.12
N PHE A 159 -14.35 3.62 14.70
CA PHE A 159 -13.09 3.11 15.23
C PHE A 159 -12.45 4.21 16.07
N HIS A 160 -12.47 4.02 17.39
CA HIS A 160 -11.90 4.99 18.32
C HIS A 160 -10.44 4.62 18.58
N LEU A 161 -9.53 5.33 17.93
CA LEU A 161 -8.11 5.31 18.27
C LEU A 161 -7.80 6.48 19.19
N THR A 162 -7.10 6.21 20.28
CA THR A 162 -6.71 7.23 21.26
C THR A 162 -5.40 7.94 20.87
N ASP A 163 -4.66 7.40 19.90
CA ASP A 163 -3.42 7.98 19.40
C ASP A 163 -3.73 9.17 18.48
N GLN A 164 -3.42 10.39 18.96
CA GLN A 164 -3.64 11.64 18.23
C GLN A 164 -2.85 11.75 16.91
N ARG A 165 -1.88 10.85 16.68
CA ARG A 165 -1.15 10.77 15.41
C ARG A 165 -1.96 10.09 14.30
N ILE A 166 -3.09 9.47 14.63
CA ILE A 166 -3.92 8.74 13.68
C ILE A 166 -5.19 9.55 13.39
N ASP A 167 -5.31 10.00 12.14
CA ASP A 167 -6.49 10.66 11.60
C ASP A 167 -7.41 9.60 10.97
N VAL A 168 -8.58 9.39 11.58
CA VAL A 168 -9.57 8.41 11.11
C VAL A 168 -10.53 9.09 10.15
N ARG A 169 -10.60 8.61 8.90
CA ARG A 169 -11.41 9.18 7.83
C ARG A 169 -12.40 8.17 7.27
N ALA A 170 -13.46 8.66 6.62
CA ALA A 170 -14.45 7.79 5.99
C ALA A 170 -13.86 7.03 4.79
N SER A 171 -14.06 5.71 4.75
CA SER A 171 -13.80 4.88 3.57
C SER A 171 -15.03 4.72 2.65
N ALA A 172 -16.22 5.10 3.12
CA ALA A 172 -17.49 4.94 2.39
C ALA A 172 -18.04 6.30 1.92
N TYR A 173 -18.50 6.34 0.68
CA TYR A 173 -19.13 7.51 0.04
C TYR A 173 -20.41 7.05 -0.67
N PRO A 174 -21.54 6.90 0.04
CA PRO A 174 -22.79 6.36 -0.50
C PRO A 174 -23.31 7.12 -1.73
N ASP A 175 -23.17 8.44 -1.77
CA ASP A 175 -23.58 9.27 -2.90
C ASP A 175 -22.80 8.97 -4.19
N GLN A 176 -21.65 8.28 -4.07
CA GLN A 176 -20.81 7.83 -5.18
C GLN A 176 -20.89 6.31 -5.37
N ASN A 177 -21.79 5.63 -4.67
CA ASN A 177 -21.89 4.17 -4.59
C ASN A 177 -20.60 3.48 -4.12
N ILE A 178 -19.82 4.15 -3.28
CA ILE A 178 -18.57 3.62 -2.71
C ILE A 178 -18.87 3.08 -1.31
N ILE A 179 -18.67 1.78 -1.13
CA ILE A 179 -18.95 1.10 0.15
C ILE A 179 -17.73 1.04 1.07
N ASP A 180 -16.52 1.01 0.50
CA ASP A 180 -15.24 1.04 1.21
C ASP A 180 -14.04 1.23 0.26
N PHE A 181 -12.83 1.32 0.82
CA PHE A 181 -11.59 1.53 0.05
C PHE A 181 -10.85 0.22 -0.23
N SER A 182 -10.46 0.03 -1.50
CA SER A 182 -9.65 -1.10 -1.96
C SER A 182 -8.15 -0.84 -1.82
N HIS A 183 -7.35 -1.92 -1.82
CA HIS A 183 -5.89 -1.83 -1.74
C HIS A 183 -5.23 -0.93 -2.80
N ILE A 184 -5.87 -0.73 -3.96
CA ILE A 184 -5.26 -0.03 -5.10
C ILE A 184 -5.79 1.40 -5.30
N CYS A 185 -6.71 1.86 -4.47
CA CYS A 185 -7.39 3.14 -4.72
C CYS A 185 -6.60 4.36 -4.23
N TYR A 186 -5.74 4.20 -3.22
CA TYR A 186 -5.17 5.30 -2.43
C TYR A 186 -4.51 6.41 -3.26
N LEU A 187 -3.73 6.03 -4.29
CA LEU A 187 -2.84 6.95 -5.02
C LEU A 187 -3.41 7.52 -6.33
N SER A 188 -4.68 7.28 -6.62
CA SER A 188 -5.33 7.78 -7.83
C SER A 188 -6.35 8.85 -7.48
N SER A 189 -6.18 10.05 -8.02
CA SER A 189 -7.15 11.14 -7.91
C SER A 189 -8.50 10.76 -8.57
N PRO A 190 -9.65 11.24 -8.05
CA PRO A 190 -10.96 11.08 -8.70
C PRO A 190 -11.00 11.62 -10.13
N ASP A 191 -10.15 12.60 -10.45
CA ASP A 191 -10.07 13.24 -11.77
C ASP A 191 -9.09 12.53 -12.72
N ASN A 192 -8.46 11.43 -12.27
CA ASN A 192 -7.55 10.66 -13.11
C ASN A 192 -8.29 10.12 -14.36
N PRO A 193 -7.82 10.40 -15.58
CA PRO A 193 -8.55 10.05 -16.81
C PRO A 193 -8.65 8.54 -17.07
N TYR A 194 -7.85 7.73 -16.38
CA TYR A 194 -7.84 6.28 -16.51
C TYR A 194 -8.47 5.58 -15.30
N HIS A 195 -8.04 5.92 -14.08
CA HIS A 195 -8.45 5.27 -12.84
C HIS A 195 -9.54 6.01 -12.04
N GLY A 196 -9.84 7.26 -12.39
CA GLY A 196 -10.73 8.15 -11.65
C GLY A 196 -12.21 7.78 -11.76
N ARG A 197 -13.07 8.62 -11.20
CA ARG A 197 -14.54 8.47 -11.17
C ARG A 197 -15.13 8.28 -12.57
N HIS A 198 -14.62 9.03 -13.54
CA HIS A 198 -15.00 8.96 -14.95
C HIS A 198 -13.90 8.29 -15.81
N GLY A 199 -13.01 7.53 -15.17
CA GLY A 199 -11.90 6.85 -15.81
C GLY A 199 -12.35 5.74 -16.77
N LYS A 200 -11.51 5.48 -17.78
CA LYS A 200 -11.77 4.43 -18.78
C LYS A 200 -11.63 3.02 -18.23
N TYR A 201 -10.87 2.82 -17.16
CA TYR A 201 -10.60 1.51 -16.59
C TYR A 201 -11.59 1.16 -15.49
N ARG A 202 -12.17 -0.04 -15.57
CA ARG A 202 -13.03 -0.63 -14.54
C ARG A 202 -12.43 -1.96 -14.09
N ASP A 203 -12.18 -2.09 -12.79
CA ASP A 203 -11.49 -3.26 -12.25
C ASP A 203 -12.48 -4.33 -11.77
N PHE A 204 -12.69 -5.32 -12.64
CA PHE A 204 -13.49 -6.52 -12.35
C PHE A 204 -12.64 -7.80 -12.37
N VAL A 205 -11.31 -7.69 -12.21
CA VAL A 205 -10.39 -8.82 -12.48
C VAL A 205 -10.57 -10.01 -11.52
N HIS A 206 -11.29 -9.81 -10.43
CA HIS A 206 -11.66 -10.86 -9.49
C HIS A 206 -12.82 -11.74 -9.99
N TYR A 207 -13.54 -11.33 -11.03
CA TYR A 207 -14.58 -12.12 -11.73
C TYR A 207 -13.99 -12.83 -12.94
N LYS A 208 -13.78 -14.15 -12.82
CA LYS A 208 -13.12 -14.94 -13.88
C LYS A 208 -14.04 -15.22 -15.06
N ASN A 209 -15.34 -15.37 -14.82
CA ASN A 209 -16.32 -15.70 -15.85
C ASN A 209 -17.21 -14.50 -16.17
N LYS A 210 -16.76 -13.29 -15.83
CA LYS A 210 -17.48 -12.04 -16.03
C LYS A 210 -18.89 -12.07 -15.45
N GLU A 211 -19.04 -12.62 -14.25
CA GLU A 211 -20.31 -12.75 -13.54
C GLU A 211 -21.00 -11.39 -13.27
N TYR A 212 -20.29 -10.28 -13.49
CA TYR A 212 -20.80 -8.90 -13.43
C TYR A 212 -21.55 -8.45 -14.70
N GLU A 213 -21.42 -9.16 -15.83
CA GLU A 213 -22.09 -8.78 -17.08
C GLU A 213 -23.62 -8.88 -16.89
N GLY A 214 -24.33 -7.76 -17.07
CA GLY A 214 -25.77 -7.68 -16.86
C GLY A 214 -26.21 -7.25 -15.45
N CYS A 215 -25.27 -7.08 -14.50
CA CYS A 215 -25.60 -6.47 -13.21
C CYS A 215 -25.83 -4.96 -13.35
N HIS A 216 -26.96 -4.48 -12.83
CA HIS A 216 -27.31 -3.07 -12.84
C HIS A 216 -26.87 -2.33 -11.55
N ASP A 217 -26.79 -3.05 -10.42
CA ASP A 217 -26.45 -2.48 -9.11
C ASP A 217 -24.98 -2.76 -8.73
N ILE A 218 -24.04 -2.19 -9.47
CA ILE A 218 -22.60 -2.35 -9.23
C ILE A 218 -22.11 -1.32 -8.22
N VAL A 219 -21.62 -1.79 -7.07
CA VAL A 219 -20.98 -0.95 -6.04
C VAL A 219 -19.48 -0.83 -6.28
N LEU A 220 -18.88 0.26 -5.80
CA LEU A 220 -17.44 0.48 -5.80
C LEU A 220 -16.85 0.13 -4.42
N GLY A 221 -15.83 -0.73 -4.38
CA GLY A 221 -15.20 -1.07 -3.10
C GLY A 221 -14.00 -2.00 -3.16
N ALA A 222 -13.57 -2.51 -2.03
CA ALA A 222 -12.59 -3.59 -1.93
C ALA A 222 -13.19 -4.90 -2.46
N ALA A 223 -12.40 -5.68 -3.20
CA ALA A 223 -12.78 -7.02 -3.66
C ALA A 223 -12.61 -8.06 -2.54
N SER A 224 -13.14 -7.76 -1.36
CA SER A 224 -13.07 -8.59 -0.15
C SER A 224 -14.09 -9.73 -0.21
N THR A 225 -13.84 -10.83 0.49
CA THR A 225 -14.79 -11.95 0.60
C THR A 225 -16.15 -11.48 1.14
N LYS A 226 -16.14 -10.53 2.08
CA LYS A 226 -17.35 -9.94 2.67
C LYS A 226 -18.16 -9.20 1.61
N ASN A 227 -17.54 -8.31 0.84
CA ASN A 227 -18.27 -7.50 -0.15
C ASN A 227 -18.80 -8.36 -1.29
N LEU A 228 -17.99 -9.31 -1.78
CA LEU A 228 -18.38 -10.23 -2.85
C LEU A 228 -19.49 -11.21 -2.46
N ALA A 229 -19.74 -11.42 -1.16
CA ALA A 229 -20.86 -12.23 -0.68
C ALA A 229 -22.21 -11.48 -0.71
N HIS A 230 -22.19 -10.15 -0.80
CA HIS A 230 -23.39 -9.31 -0.68
C HIS A 230 -23.66 -8.42 -1.88
N HIS A 231 -22.65 -8.16 -2.73
CA HIS A 231 -22.74 -7.20 -3.82
C HIS A 231 -21.98 -7.66 -5.06
N THR A 232 -22.39 -7.13 -6.22
CA THR A 232 -21.53 -7.07 -7.40
C THR A 232 -20.56 -5.90 -7.27
N VAL A 233 -19.27 -6.17 -7.15
CA VAL A 233 -18.27 -5.16 -6.78
C VAL A 233 -17.40 -4.80 -7.99
N GLN A 234 -17.38 -3.53 -8.38
CA GLN A 234 -16.26 -2.99 -9.13
C GLN A 234 -15.18 -2.57 -8.13
N ARG A 235 -13.96 -3.11 -8.26
CA ARG A 235 -12.88 -2.77 -7.34
C ARG A 235 -12.57 -1.28 -7.48
N LEU A 236 -12.63 -0.53 -6.37
CA LEU A 236 -12.41 0.92 -6.38
C LEU A 236 -10.96 1.22 -6.80
N THR A 237 -10.76 2.12 -7.77
CA THR A 237 -9.45 2.44 -8.35
C THR A 237 -8.96 3.86 -8.06
N TYR A 238 -9.79 4.69 -7.42
CA TYR A 238 -9.47 6.07 -7.06
C TYR A 238 -9.88 6.36 -5.61
N ASN A 239 -9.21 7.34 -5.01
CA ASN A 239 -9.48 7.80 -3.65
C ASN A 239 -10.28 9.11 -3.70
N PRO A 240 -11.58 9.13 -3.31
CA PRO A 240 -12.34 10.37 -3.15
C PRO A 240 -11.68 11.42 -2.25
N ASP A 241 -10.87 10.99 -1.28
CA ASP A 241 -10.11 11.82 -0.33
C ASP A 241 -8.69 12.15 -0.83
N PHE A 242 -8.37 11.91 -2.11
CA PHE A 242 -6.99 12.00 -2.63
C PHE A 242 -6.33 13.35 -2.32
N GLU A 243 -7.00 14.47 -2.58
CA GLU A 243 -6.43 15.81 -2.36
C GLU A 243 -6.15 16.08 -0.88
N ALA A 244 -7.08 15.70 0.00
CA ALA A 244 -6.87 15.86 1.43
C ALA A 244 -5.79 14.91 1.97
N MET A 245 -5.67 13.69 1.43
CA MET A 245 -4.60 12.76 1.76
C MET A 245 -3.23 13.31 1.32
N ALA A 246 -3.14 13.83 0.09
CA ALA A 246 -1.93 14.43 -0.46
C ALA A 246 -1.53 15.70 0.31
N GLN A 247 -2.51 16.50 0.75
CA GLN A 247 -2.26 17.65 1.60
C GLN A 247 -1.67 17.24 2.96
N THR A 248 -2.26 16.26 3.66
CA THR A 248 -1.70 15.74 4.93
C THR A 248 -0.29 15.19 4.75
N MET A 249 -0.02 14.52 3.63
CA MET A 249 1.33 14.03 3.30
C MET A 249 2.32 15.19 3.13
N ASN A 250 1.94 16.25 2.42
CA ASN A 250 2.77 17.44 2.25
C ASN A 250 3.02 18.15 3.59
N ASP A 251 2.01 18.26 4.45
CA ASP A 251 2.13 18.90 5.76
C ASP A 251 3.06 18.10 6.68
N PHE A 252 2.98 16.76 6.64
CA PHE A 252 3.93 15.88 7.30
C PHE A 252 5.36 16.16 6.84
N MET A 253 5.62 16.17 5.53
CA MET A 253 6.96 16.43 4.99
C MET A 253 7.50 17.79 5.43
N ARG A 254 6.69 18.85 5.30
CA ARG A 254 7.07 20.22 5.73
C ARG A 254 7.40 20.28 7.22
N THR A 255 6.61 19.59 8.04
CA THR A 255 6.81 19.55 9.49
C THR A 255 8.13 18.86 9.85
N VAL A 256 8.41 17.73 9.21
CA VAL A 256 9.67 16.99 9.41
C VAL A 256 10.87 17.82 8.99
N ILE A 257 10.83 18.41 7.78
CA ILE A 257 11.92 19.27 7.27
C ILE A 257 12.20 20.42 8.25
N SER A 258 11.15 21.11 8.69
CA SER A 258 11.28 22.25 9.60
C SER A 258 11.89 21.85 10.95
N ALA A 259 11.52 20.68 11.48
CA ALA A 259 12.05 20.19 12.75
C ALA A 259 13.55 19.83 12.65
N THR A 260 13.98 19.22 11.55
CA THR A 260 15.38 18.88 11.30
C THR A 260 16.25 20.13 11.16
N THR A 261 15.81 21.13 10.39
CA THR A 261 16.57 22.39 10.22
C THR A 261 16.75 23.13 11.54
N VAL A 262 15.74 23.13 12.43
CA VAL A 262 15.88 23.74 13.76
C VAL A 262 16.91 22.99 14.61
N ALA A 263 16.96 21.65 14.53
CA ALA A 263 17.93 20.85 15.27
C ALA A 263 19.38 21.09 14.82
N GLU A 264 19.62 21.30 13.52
CA GLU A 264 20.95 21.59 12.96
C GLU A 264 21.45 23.02 13.27
N SER A 265 20.53 23.94 13.57
CA SER A 265 20.85 25.33 13.91
C SER A 265 21.22 25.58 15.38
N ARG A 266 21.16 24.54 16.22
CA ARG A 266 21.47 24.59 17.66
C ARG A 266 22.80 23.92 17.98
#